data_AF-L1QJA3-F1
#
_entry.id   AF-L1QJA3-F1
#
_cell.length_a   1.000
_cell.length_b   1.000
_cell.length_c   1.000
_cell.angle_alpha   90.00
_cell.angle_beta   90.00
_cell.angle_gamma   90.00
#
_symmetry.space_group_name_H-M   'P 1'
#
loop_
_entity.id
_entity.type
_entity.pdbx_description
1 polymer ?
#
loop_
_entity_poly.entity_id
_entity_poly.type
_entity_poly.pdbx_seq_one_letter_code
_entity_poly.pdbx_strand_id
1 'polypeptide(L)' 'MELRDICVNKVRKNKCKRLVVDICLGDECPFKQTSKQQEEAQRSVFKRLSSLDGQLQLYISDKYYNGSMPWQKGGRRI' A
#
# COMPACT_ATOMS: atom_id res chain seq x y z
N MET A 1 -12.84 1.34 22.15
CA MET A 1 -12.14 0.51 21.14
C MET A 1 -11.87 1.38 19.93
N GLU A 2 -10.64 1.89 19.79
CA GLU A 2 -10.27 2.68 18.61
C GLU A 2 -9.97 1.73 17.44
N LEU A 3 -10.82 1.76 16.41
CA LEU A 3 -10.70 1.03 15.15
C LEU A 3 -9.53 1.57 14.30
N ARG A 4 -8.26 1.38 14.71
CA ARG A 4 -7.10 1.93 13.97
C ARG A 4 -6.05 0.92 13.54
N ASP A 5 -6.28 -0.37 13.79
CA ASP A 5 -5.33 -1.44 13.52
C ASP A 5 -5.83 -2.39 12.42
N ILE A 6 -5.01 -2.59 11.39
CA ILE A 6 -5.41 -3.24 10.14
C ILE A 6 -4.38 -4.33 9.80
N CYS A 7 -4.78 -5.61 9.79
CA CYS A 7 -3.97 -6.69 9.22
C CYS A 7 -4.27 -6.84 7.71
N VAL A 8 -3.28 -7.26 6.90
CA VAL A 8 -3.38 -7.27 5.42
C VAL A 8 -3.02 -8.65 4.86
N ASN A 9 -3.87 -9.24 4.01
CA ASN A 9 -3.62 -10.50 3.30
C ASN A 9 -3.41 -10.29 1.80
N LYS A 10 -2.59 -11.14 1.18
CA LYS A 10 -2.47 -11.26 -0.28
C LYS A 10 -3.71 -11.97 -0.85
N VAL A 11 -4.40 -11.31 -1.77
CA VAL A 11 -5.51 -11.87 -2.55
C VAL A 11 -5.07 -12.13 -4.00
N ARG A 12 -5.91 -12.85 -4.76
CA ARG A 12 -5.65 -13.14 -6.19
C ARG A 12 -5.44 -11.84 -6.99
N LYS A 13 -4.68 -11.93 -8.09
CA LYS A 13 -4.31 -10.81 -8.99
C LYS A 13 -3.35 -9.75 -8.38
N ASN A 14 -2.40 -10.17 -7.53
CA ASN A 14 -1.38 -9.28 -6.92
C ASN A 14 -1.97 -8.10 -6.13
N LYS A 15 -3.13 -8.29 -5.55
CA LYS A 15 -3.77 -7.29 -4.68
C LYS A 15 -3.64 -7.72 -3.23
N CYS A 16 -3.73 -6.75 -2.33
CA CYS A 16 -3.80 -6.99 -0.89
C CYS A 16 -5.14 -6.47 -0.36
N LYS A 17 -5.76 -7.20 0.58
CA LYS A 17 -7.02 -6.81 1.23
C LYS A 17 -6.86 -6.81 2.74
N ARG A 18 -7.55 -5.90 3.42
CA ARG A 18 -7.71 -5.91 4.89
C ARG A 18 -8.30 -7.27 5.33
N LEU A 19 -7.61 -7.94 6.25
CA LEU A 19 -8.12 -9.09 6.99
C LEU A 19 -9.10 -8.58 8.05
N VAL A 20 -10.32 -9.09 8.00
CA VAL A 20 -11.35 -8.88 9.02
C VAL A 20 -11.62 -10.25 9.64
N VAL A 21 -10.66 -10.74 10.41
CA VAL A 21 -10.72 -12.04 11.11
C VAL A 21 -10.32 -11.76 12.56
N ASP A 22 -11.01 -12.32 13.54
CA ASP A 22 -10.87 -11.93 14.96
C ASP A 22 -9.44 -12.10 15.50
N ILE A 23 -8.69 -13.12 15.05
CA ILE A 23 -7.25 -13.31 15.34
C ILE A 23 -6.36 -12.16 14.82
N CYS A 24 -6.83 -11.44 13.81
CA CYS A 24 -6.17 -10.26 13.25
C CYS A 24 -6.65 -8.94 13.89
N LEU A 25 -7.64 -8.99 14.79
CA LEU A 25 -8.14 -7.82 15.52
C LEU A 25 -7.47 -7.65 16.89
N GLY A 26 -6.73 -8.66 17.36
CA GLY A 26 -5.99 -8.61 18.62
C GLY A 26 -4.62 -7.90 18.51
N ASP A 27 -4.10 -7.45 19.65
CA ASP A 27 -2.78 -6.81 19.77
C ASP A 27 -1.60 -7.71 19.37
N GLU A 28 -1.81 -9.03 19.37
CA GLU A 28 -0.80 -10.02 19.03
C GLU A 28 -0.74 -10.39 17.53
N CYS A 29 -1.56 -9.79 16.66
CA CYS A 29 -1.48 -10.09 15.22
C CYS A 29 -0.10 -9.66 14.68
N PRO A 30 0.76 -10.59 14.20
CA PRO A 30 2.09 -10.25 13.69
C PRO A 30 2.03 -9.43 12.38
N PHE A 31 0.85 -9.36 11.77
CA PHE A 31 0.56 -8.56 10.58
C PHE A 31 -0.16 -7.25 10.90
N LYS A 32 -0.35 -6.92 12.18
CA LYS A 32 -0.99 -5.69 12.62
C LYS A 32 -0.04 -4.53 12.35
N GLN A 33 -0.56 -3.53 11.64
CA GLN A 33 0.10 -2.25 11.51
C GLN A 33 -0.77 -1.18 12.13
N THR A 34 -0.16 -0.36 12.97
CA THR A 34 -0.75 0.91 13.41
C THR A 34 -0.84 1.86 12.22
N SER A 35 -1.72 2.86 12.30
CA SER A 35 -1.85 3.87 11.23
C SER A 35 -0.50 4.55 10.91
N LYS A 36 0.32 4.82 11.93
CA LYS A 36 1.66 5.39 11.75
C LYS A 36 2.59 4.46 10.96
N GLN A 37 2.63 3.17 11.32
CA GLN A 37 3.44 2.18 10.60
C GLN A 37 2.98 2.01 9.15
N GLN A 38 1.66 2.06 8.90
CA GLN A 38 1.11 1.99 7.56
C GLN A 38 1.54 3.21 6.72
N GLU A 39 1.47 4.42 7.28
CA GLU A 39 1.94 5.64 6.61
C GLU A 39 3.43 5.60 6.30
N GLU A 40 4.26 5.15 7.25
CA GLU A 40 5.71 4.99 7.06
C GLU A 40 6.03 3.97 5.97
N ALA A 41 5.35 2.82 5.98
CA ALA A 41 5.47 1.80 4.95
C ALA A 41 5.08 2.37 3.57
N GLN A 42 3.96 3.10 3.48
CA GLN A 42 3.53 3.74 2.25
C GLN A 42 4.55 4.77 1.73
N ARG A 43 5.10 5.61 2.62
CA ARG A 43 6.14 6.59 2.26
C ARG A 43 7.39 5.89 1.72
N SER A 44 7.83 4.80 2.34
CA SER A 44 8.97 4.01 1.90
C SER A 44 8.76 3.42 0.51
N VAL A 45 7.59 2.82 0.28
CA VAL A 45 7.21 2.27 -1.03
C VAL A 45 7.18 3.37 -2.09
N PHE A 46 6.56 4.52 -1.81
CA PHE A 46 6.47 5.61 -2.77
C PHE A 46 7.83 6.22 -3.09
N LYS A 47 8.71 6.35 -2.10
CA LYS A 47 10.11 6.75 -2.32
C LYS A 47 10.81 5.78 -3.27
N ARG A 48 10.64 4.46 -3.08
CA ARG A 48 11.22 3.45 -3.98
C ARG A 48 10.64 3.54 -5.39
N LEU A 49 9.32 3.69 -5.54
CA LEU A 49 8.67 3.81 -6.84
C LEU A 49 9.13 5.05 -7.60
N SER A 50 9.30 6.19 -6.91
CA SER A 50 9.82 7.42 -7.52
C SER A 50 11.27 7.32 -8.00
N SER A 51 12.05 6.38 -7.48
CA SER A 51 13.46 6.20 -7.87
C SER A 51 13.66 5.25 -9.06
N LEU A 52 12.58 4.66 -9.59
CA LEU A 52 12.66 3.77 -10.75
C LEU A 52 12.78 4.57 -12.04
N ASP A 53 13.20 3.94 -13.13
CA ASP A 53 13.20 4.56 -14.44
C ASP A 53 11.77 4.89 -14.91
N GLY A 54 11.64 5.86 -15.83
CA GLY A 54 10.34 6.36 -16.27
C GLY A 54 9.47 5.29 -16.95
N GLN A 55 10.07 4.36 -17.71
CA GLN A 55 9.32 3.30 -18.39
C GLN A 55 8.75 2.29 -17.40
N LEU A 56 9.52 1.93 -16.38
CA LEU A 56 9.08 1.04 -15.32
C LEU A 56 8.01 1.71 -14.43
N GLN A 57 8.13 3.01 -14.14
CA GLN A 57 7.09 3.76 -13.45
C GLN A 57 5.78 3.79 -14.26
N LEU A 58 5.84 4.01 -15.58
CA LEU A 58 4.69 3.95 -16.48
C LEU A 58 4.02 2.58 -16.47
N TYR A 59 4.81 1.51 -16.60
CA TYR A 59 4.30 0.14 -16.55
C TYR A 59 3.58 -0.16 -15.23
N ILE A 60 4.17 0.24 -14.09
CA ILE A 60 3.57 0.04 -12.76
C ILE A 60 2.29 0.88 -12.61
N SER A 61 2.32 2.12 -13.06
CA SER A 61 1.18 3.06 -13.06
C SER A 61 -0.02 2.48 -13.81
N ASP A 62 0.18 2.03 -15.04
CA ASP A 62 -0.86 1.43 -15.86
C ASP A 62 -1.42 0.15 -15.22
N LYS A 63 -0.52 -0.74 -14.78
CA LYS A 63 -0.87 -2.05 -14.25
C LYS A 63 -1.63 -2.01 -12.92
N TYR A 64 -1.26 -1.09 -12.02
CA TYR A 64 -1.74 -1.11 -10.63
C TYR A 64 -2.53 0.14 -10.21
N TYR A 65 -2.40 1.24 -10.96
CA TYR A 65 -2.91 2.55 -10.54
C TYR A 65 -3.72 3.26 -11.64
N ASN A 66 -4.21 2.53 -12.66
CA ASN A 66 -5.02 3.06 -13.76
C ASN A 66 -4.38 4.29 -14.42
N GLY A 67 -3.08 4.25 -14.65
CA GLY A 67 -2.31 5.35 -15.27
C GLY A 67 -1.97 6.51 -14.33
N SER A 68 -2.35 6.45 -13.05
CA SER A 68 -1.94 7.45 -12.05
C SER A 68 -0.62 7.09 -11.36
N MET A 69 0.22 8.09 -11.07
CA MET A 69 1.44 7.94 -10.27
C MET A 69 1.31 8.64 -8.92
N PRO A 70 0.62 8.04 -7.92
CA PRO A 70 0.39 8.66 -6.62
C PRO A 70 1.68 8.95 -5.82
N TRP A 71 2.81 8.33 -6.21
CA TRP A 71 4.13 8.60 -5.62
C TRP A 71 4.83 9.84 -6.21
N GLN A 72 4.33 10.45 -7.29
CA GLN A 72 4.86 11.71 -7.81
C GLN A 72 4.03 12.90 -7.30
N LYS A 73 4.70 13.99 -6.89
CA LYS A 73 4.02 15.21 -6.43
C LYS A 73 3.03 15.70 -7.50
N GLY A 74 1.76 15.84 -7.11
CA GLY A 74 0.69 16.36 -7.97
C GLY A 74 -0.06 15.32 -8.80
N GLY A 75 0.23 14.02 -8.64
CA GLY A 75 -0.55 12.95 -9.28
C GLY A 75 -0.68 13.14 -10.80
N ARG A 76 0.40 13.55 -11.48
CA ARG A 76 0.39 13.79 -12.93
C ARG A 76 -0.16 12.54 -13.62
N ARG A 77 -1.38 12.68 -14.14
CA ARG A 77 -1.88 11.84 -15.22
C ARG A 77 -1.15 12.32 -16.47
N ILE A 78 -0.60 11.37 -17.20
CA ILE A 78 -0.10 11.58 -18.55
C ILE A 78 -1.26 11.27 -19.47
#